data_AF-A0A522PWX3-F1
#
_entry.id   AF-A0A522PWX3-F1
#
_cell.length_a   1.000
_cell.length_b   1.000
_cell.length_c   1.000
_cell.angle_alpha   90.00
_cell.angle_beta   90.00
_cell.angle_gamma   90.00
#
_symmetry.space_group_name_H-M   'P 1'
#
loop_
_entity.id
_entity.type
_entity.pdbx_description
1 polymer ?
#
loop_
_entity_poly.entity_id
_entity_poly.type
_entity_poly.pdbx_seq_one_letter_code
_entity_poly.pdbx_strand_id
1 'polypeptide(L)' 'MSAINSGKVVLVNFWATWCPPCRKGIPDLKALYQRFKAEGLVVLGFFDETTTTVLHFVRQEKTSYPVLIGP' A
#
# COMPACT_ATOMS: atom_id res chain seq x y z
N MET A 1 7.32 -11.48 7.81
CA MET A 1 8.22 -11.10 6.69
C MET A 1 7.73 -11.80 5.44
N SER A 2 7.01 -11.10 4.55
CA SER A 2 6.70 -11.66 3.24
C SER A 2 7.97 -11.61 2.40
N ALA A 3 8.56 -12.78 2.11
CA ALA A 3 9.69 -12.86 1.19
C ALA A 3 9.23 -12.41 -0.21
N ILE A 4 9.85 -11.36 -0.73
CA ILE A 4 9.70 -10.95 -2.13
C ILE A 4 10.53 -11.94 -2.94
N ASN A 5 9.89 -13.00 -3.43
CA ASN A 5 10.54 -13.98 -4.31
C ASN A 5 10.65 -13.42 -5.73
N SER A 6 11.72 -13.80 -6.43
CA SER A 6 11.93 -13.50 -7.85
C SER A 6 10.73 -13.93 -8.69
N GLY A 7 10.30 -13.08 -9.63
CA GLY A 7 9.14 -13.32 -10.50
C GLY A 7 7.83 -12.63 -10.09
N LYS A 8 7.81 -11.92 -8.95
CA LYS A 8 6.67 -11.07 -8.55
C LYS A 8 6.86 -9.64 -9.02
N VAL A 9 5.79 -9.02 -9.54
CA VAL A 9 5.77 -7.57 -9.83
C VAL A 9 5.51 -6.84 -8.52
N VAL A 10 6.39 -5.90 -8.17
CA VAL A 10 6.29 -5.10 -6.96
C VAL A 10 5.99 -3.65 -7.32
N LEU A 11 4.86 -3.14 -6.84
CA LEU A 11 4.48 -1.74 -6.94
C LEU A 11 4.82 -1.04 -5.62
N VAL A 12 5.80 -0.15 -5.65
CA VAL A 12 6.15 0.69 -4.50
C VAL A 12 5.40 2.01 -4.61
N ASN A 13 4.59 2.32 -3.60
CA ASN A 13 3.81 3.54 -3.50
C ASN A 13 4.32 4.40 -2.33
N PHE A 14 4.83 5.58 -2.63
CA PHE A 14 5.25 6.56 -1.62
C PHE A 14 4.08 7.49 -1.33
N TRP A 15 3.57 7.46 -0.10
CA TRP A 15 2.41 8.27 0.28
C TRP A 15 2.45 8.66 1.75
N ALA A 16 1.66 9.65 2.12
CA ALA A 16 1.49 10.10 3.49
C ALA A 16 0.01 10.27 3.84
N THR A 17 -0.36 10.11 5.10
CA THR A 17 -1.74 10.23 5.58
C THR A 17 -2.34 11.61 5.30
N TRP A 18 -1.49 12.64 5.31
CA TRP A 18 -1.86 14.03 5.06
C TRP A 18 -1.81 14.43 3.57
N CYS A 19 -1.38 13.55 2.66
CA CYS A 19 -1.19 13.86 1.24
C CYS A 19 -2.52 13.76 0.45
N PRO A 20 -3.17 14.89 0.07
CA PRO A 20 -4.45 14.83 -0.64
C PRO A 20 -4.42 14.14 -2.01
N PRO A 21 -3.39 14.33 -2.87
CA PRO A 21 -3.35 13.61 -4.15
C PRO A 21 -3.13 12.10 -3.94
N CYS A 22 -2.38 11.70 -2.92
CA CYS A 22 -2.20 10.30 -2.59
C CYS A 22 -3.53 9.63 -2.20
N ARG A 23 -4.35 10.32 -1.39
CA ARG A 23 -5.70 9.84 -1.01
C ARG A 23 -6.62 9.65 -2.21
N LYS A 24 -6.55 10.56 -3.19
CA LYS A 24 -7.32 10.45 -4.43
C LYS A 24 -6.93 9.22 -5.27
N GLY A 25 -5.69 8.75 -5.17
CA GLY A 25 -5.19 7.57 -5.88
C GLY A 25 -5.48 6.23 -5.20
N ILE A 26 -5.94 6.22 -3.94
CA ILE A 26 -6.23 4.98 -3.20
C ILE A 26 -7.29 4.10 -3.91
N PRO A 27 -8.40 4.64 -4.45
CA PRO A 27 -9.38 3.83 -5.18
C PRO A 27 -8.79 3.12 -6.40
N ASP A 28 -7.96 3.82 -7.17
CA ASP A 28 -7.30 3.27 -8.35
C ASP A 28 -6.29 2.18 -7.96
N LEU A 29 -5.51 2.42 -6.90
CA LEU A 29 -4.56 1.45 -6.37
C LEU A 29 -5.26 0.19 -5.86
N LYS A 30 -6.43 0.36 -5.23
CA LYS A 30 -7.28 -0.76 -4.81
C LYS A 30 -7.79 -1.55 -6.00
N ALA A 31 -8.27 -0.88 -7.06
CA ALA A 31 -8.72 -1.55 -8.28
C ALA A 31 -7.59 -2.34 -8.94
N LEU A 32 -6.41 -1.73 -9.03
CA LEU A 32 -5.19 -2.37 -9.57
C LEU A 32 -4.80 -3.60 -8.76
N TYR A 33 -4.77 -3.50 -7.43
CA TYR A 33 -4.45 -4.63 -6.57
C TYR A 33 -5.46 -5.76 -6.71
N GLN A 34 -6.77 -5.47 -6.74
CA GLN A 34 -7.79 -6.50 -6.91
C GLN A 34 -7.64 -7.24 -8.25
N ARG A 35 -7.26 -6.53 -9.32
CA ARG A 35 -7.06 -7.11 -10.64
C ARG A 35 -5.85 -8.05 -10.69
N PHE A 36 -4.71 -7.63 -10.13
CA PHE A 36 -3.43 -8.32 -10.35
C PHE A 36 -2.92 -9.10 -9.13
N LYS A 37 -3.60 -9.09 -7.97
CA LYS A 37 -3.16 -9.86 -6.79
C LYS A 37 -3.01 -11.36 -7.07
N ALA A 38 -3.87 -11.92 -7.92
CA ALA A 38 -3.82 -13.34 -8.30
C ALA A 38 -2.64 -13.65 -9.22
N GLU A 39 -2.15 -12.65 -9.95
CA GLU A 39 -0.98 -12.71 -10.84
C GLU A 39 0.34 -12.42 -10.10
N GLY A 40 0.27 -12.24 -8.78
CA GLY A 40 1.44 -12.04 -7.93
C GLY A 40 1.85 -10.58 -7.73
N LEU A 41 0.97 -9.60 -8.02
CA LEU A 41 1.24 -8.20 -7.69
C LEU A 41 1.36 -8.01 -6.17
N VAL A 42 2.48 -7.40 -5.77
CA VAL A 42 2.74 -6.97 -4.39
C VAL A 42 2.71 -5.44 -4.37
N VAL A 43 1.94 -4.83 -3.48
CA VAL A 43 1.94 -3.38 -3.26
C VAL A 43 2.65 -3.09 -1.95
N LEU A 44 3.61 -2.17 -1.96
CA LEU A 44 4.35 -1.73 -0.79
C LEU A 44 4.10 -0.23 -0.59
N GLY A 45 3.49 0.14 0.53
CA GLY A 45 3.37 1.53 0.91
C GLY A 45 4.59 1.98 1.71
N PHE A 46 5.25 3.05 1.30
CA PHE A 46 6.29 3.71 2.09
C PHE A 46 5.75 5.02 2.67
N PHE A 47 6.07 5.30 3.92
CA PHE A 47 5.63 6.49 4.66
C PHE A 47 6.77 6.95 5.59
N ASP A 48 6.74 8.23 5.95
CA ASP A 48 7.65 8.85 6.94
C ASP A 48 6.82 9.36 8.12
N GLU A 49 6.05 8.44 8.71
CA GLU A 49 5.10 8.70 9.79
C GLU A 49 5.13 7.54 10.79
N THR A 50 4.69 7.80 12.02
CA THR A 50 4.65 6.75 13.04
C THR A 50 3.68 5.63 12.63
N THR A 51 4.06 4.39 12.97
CA THR A 51 3.23 3.20 12.74
C THR A 51 1.79 3.35 13.24
N THR A 52 1.58 4.07 14.34
CA THR A 52 0.24 4.34 14.89
C THR A 52 -0.61 5.20 13.98
N THR A 53 -0.05 6.29 13.44
CA THR A 53 -0.72 7.20 12.49
C THR A 53 -1.09 6.46 11.22
N VAL A 54 -0.16 5.66 10.68
CA VAL A 54 -0.39 4.87 9.47
C VAL A 54 -1.47 3.80 9.68
N LEU A 55 -1.42 3.05 10.79
CA LEU A 55 -2.42 2.04 11.11
C LEU A 55 -3.82 2.63 11.31
N HIS A 56 -3.90 3.82 11.88
CA HIS A 56 -5.17 4.52 12.04
C HIS A 56 -5.75 4.87 10.67
N PHE A 57 -4.93 5.46 9.79
CA PHE A 57 -5.33 5.81 8.44
C PHE A 57 -5.73 4.58 7.60
N VAL A 58 -4.91 3.52 7.62
CA VAL A 58 -5.17 2.26 6.89
C VAL A 58 -6.51 1.64 7.31
N ARG A 59 -6.84 1.69 8.61
CA ARG A 59 -8.13 1.22 9.12
C ARG A 59 -9.29 2.10 8.66
N GLN A 60 -9.11 3.42 8.66
CA GLN A 60 -10.14 4.36 8.22
C GLN A 60 -10.44 4.25 6.72
N GLU A 61 -9.39 4.17 5.90
CA GLU A 61 -9.49 4.11 4.43
C GLU A 61 -9.75 2.69 3.91
N LYS A 62 -9.77 1.68 4.79
CA LYS A 62 -9.99 0.25 4.45
C LYS A 62 -9.15 -0.20 3.24
N THR A 63 -7.88 0.18 3.24
CA THR A 63 -6.98 -0.13 2.12
C THR A 63 -6.90 -1.65 1.95
N SER A 64 -7.22 -2.13 0.75
CA SER A 64 -7.40 -3.57 0.49
C SER A 64 -6.10 -4.28 0.10
N TYR A 65 -4.99 -3.55 0.06
CA TYR A 65 -3.66 -4.05 -0.23
C TYR A 65 -2.80 -4.02 1.04
N PRO A 66 -1.88 -4.99 1.23
CA PRO A 66 -0.98 -5.01 2.37
C PRO A 66 -0.05 -3.79 2.31
N VAL A 67 0.14 -3.11 3.44
CA VAL A 67 1.09 -2.00 3.59
C VAL A 67 2.26 -2.51 4.41
N LEU A 68 3.47 -2.43 3.87
CA LEU A 68 4.67 -2.72 4.65
C LEU A 68 5.08 -1.47 5.41
N ILE A 69 5.29 -1.65 6.71
CA ILE A 69 5.73 -0.58 7.60
C ILE A 69 7.25 -0.61 7.62
N GLY A 70 7.86 0.32 6.87
CA GLY A 70 9.31 0.54 6.89
C GLY A 70 9.70 1.47 8.05
N PRO A 71 10.90 1.30 8.64
CA PRO A 71 11.45 2.23 9.63
C PRO A 71 11.79 3.59 9.03
#